data_AF-A0A161LNZ6-F1
#
_entry.id   AF-A0A161LNZ6-F1
#
_cell.length_a   1.000
_cell.length_b   1.000
_cell.length_c   1.000
_cell.angle_alpha   90.00
_cell.angle_beta   90.00
_cell.angle_gamma   90.00
#
_symmetry.space_group_name_H-M   'P 1'
#
loop_
_entity.id
_entity.type
_entity.pdbx_description
1 polymer ?
#
loop_
_entity_poly.entity_id
_entity_poly.type
_entity_poly.pdbx_seq_one_letter_code
_entity_poly.pdbx_strand_id
1 'polypeptide(L)'
;MRRSYTFLLRPTARQAAALAACLEDHRQLYNAALEHRRTAYAKAGATIRYGDQSAELKHIRADDPGGQGRWSFSSQQATLRRLDKAFRAFFTRVKAGRTPGFPRFKGRGRFGTVIWPKDGDGCRWDSQPEHPTATYVRLQGVGHVRVHRHRPVRGKVKTISVKREGSRWYVVLSCDEVPAQSLPATGAAAGIDLGVASLVTTSDGGHLGNPRHLAASADRLAAAQRDLARKKRGSKRRRKAVARVAALHATVRRQRLDHAHKAESAGRELIAVNPADTSRTCARCGHCAKENRLTQAAFRCTACGHEAHADVNAAINILRAGLALREAAQAA
;
A
#
# COMPACT_ATOMS: atom_id res chain seq x y z
N MET A 1 10.64 -11.77 10.72
CA MET A 1 10.37 -10.79 9.63
C MET A 1 9.38 -9.72 10.10
N ARG A 2 9.34 -8.55 9.44
CA ARG A 2 8.33 -7.50 9.70
C ARG A 2 7.13 -7.71 8.77
N ARG A 3 5.90 -7.76 9.31
CA ARG A 3 4.66 -7.86 8.51
C ARG A 3 3.65 -6.82 8.93
N SER A 4 2.78 -6.43 7.99
CA SER A 4 1.67 -5.51 8.26
C SER A 4 0.32 -6.23 8.19
N TYR A 5 -0.48 -6.11 9.25
CA TYR A 5 -1.84 -6.63 9.30
C TYR A 5 -2.84 -5.48 9.18
N THR A 6 -3.70 -5.53 8.16
CA THR A 6 -4.81 -4.57 8.00
C THR A 6 -6.14 -5.22 8.36
N PHE A 7 -6.92 -4.55 9.22
CA PHE A 7 -8.25 -4.98 9.64
C PHE A 7 -9.26 -3.84 9.52
N LEU A 8 -10.53 -4.19 9.26
CA LEU A 8 -11.62 -3.24 9.24
C LEU A 8 -12.01 -2.84 10.67
N LEU A 9 -12.15 -1.55 10.92
CA LEU A 9 -12.73 -1.01 12.15
C LEU A 9 -14.25 -0.91 12.02
N ARG A 10 -14.96 -1.17 13.11
CA ARG A 10 -16.41 -1.01 13.26
C ARG A 10 -16.70 0.07 14.31
N PRO A 11 -16.39 1.35 14.02
CA PRO A 11 -16.66 2.42 14.96
C PRO A 11 -18.17 2.69 15.09
N THR A 12 -18.61 3.06 16.29
CA THR A 12 -19.93 3.70 16.48
C THR A 12 -19.97 5.07 15.78
N ALA A 13 -21.15 5.66 15.63
CA ALA A 13 -21.29 7.00 15.03
C ALA A 13 -20.41 8.05 15.75
N ARG A 14 -20.42 8.03 17.10
CA ARG A 14 -19.58 8.91 17.94
C ARG A 14 -18.08 8.66 17.71
N GLN A 15 -17.65 7.40 17.63
CA GLN A 15 -16.25 7.06 17.37
C GLN A 15 -15.82 7.45 15.95
N ALA A 16 -16.69 7.28 14.95
CA ALA A 16 -16.41 7.68 13.57
C ALA A 16 -16.25 9.21 13.45
N ALA A 17 -17.05 9.98 14.20
CA ALA A 17 -16.90 11.43 14.30
C ALA A 17 -15.57 11.80 14.98
N ALA A 18 -15.21 11.17 16.10
CA ALA A 18 -13.94 11.40 16.79
C ALA A 18 -12.73 11.04 15.91
N LEU A 19 -12.77 9.92 15.17
CA LEU A 19 -11.74 9.55 14.21
C LEU A 19 -11.60 10.58 13.07
N ALA A 20 -12.73 11.13 12.60
CA ALA A 20 -12.72 12.17 11.57
C ALA A 20 -12.11 13.48 12.09
N ALA A 21 -12.44 13.89 13.32
CA ALA A 21 -11.83 15.03 14.00
C ALA A 21 -10.32 14.82 14.16
N CYS A 22 -9.89 13.65 14.63
CA CYS A 22 -8.47 13.30 14.75
C CYS A 22 -7.72 13.47 13.41
N LEU A 23 -8.26 12.96 12.29
CA LEU A 23 -7.62 13.17 10.98
C LEU A 23 -7.52 14.65 10.58
N GLU A 24 -8.52 15.45 10.94
CA GLU A 24 -8.57 16.88 10.61
C GLU A 24 -7.57 17.68 11.45
N ASP A 25 -7.47 17.41 12.75
CA ASP A 25 -6.53 18.11 13.64
C ASP A 25 -5.08 17.76 13.30
N HIS A 26 -4.81 16.50 12.95
CA HIS A 26 -3.51 16.10 12.42
C HIS A 26 -3.19 16.74 11.06
N ARG A 27 -4.21 16.97 10.21
CA ARG A 27 -4.02 17.69 8.94
C ARG A 27 -3.67 19.16 9.18
N GLN A 28 -4.34 19.80 10.13
CA GLN A 28 -4.08 21.18 10.52
C GLN A 28 -2.66 21.31 11.08
N LEU A 29 -2.27 20.43 12.01
CA LEU A 29 -0.90 20.39 12.55
C LEU A 29 0.14 20.25 11.44
N TYR A 30 -0.05 19.31 10.50
CA TYR A 30 0.86 19.16 9.35
C TYR A 30 0.97 20.43 8.50
N ASN A 31 -0.16 21.08 8.22
CA ASN A 31 -0.19 22.27 7.39
C ASN A 31 0.42 23.48 8.09
N ALA A 32 0.09 23.71 9.36
CA ALA A 32 0.67 24.77 10.17
C ALA A 32 2.20 24.60 10.28
N ALA A 33 2.68 23.37 10.50
CA ALA A 33 4.10 23.08 10.51
C ALA A 33 4.77 23.33 9.15
N LEU A 34 4.10 23.01 8.04
CA LEU A 34 4.62 23.30 6.69
C LEU A 34 4.65 24.82 6.42
N GLU A 35 3.62 25.54 6.83
CA GLU A 35 3.56 27.00 6.72
C GLU A 35 4.67 27.66 7.52
N HIS A 36 4.85 27.27 8.79
CA HIS A 36 5.92 27.77 9.64
C HIS A 36 7.30 27.62 8.97
N ARG A 37 7.65 26.42 8.48
CA ARG A 37 8.93 26.20 7.78
C ARG A 37 9.08 27.09 6.54
N ARG A 38 8.01 27.23 5.74
CA ARG A 38 8.04 28.04 4.51
C ARG A 38 8.21 29.51 4.82
N THR A 39 7.47 30.03 5.80
CA THR A 39 7.48 31.44 6.18
C THR A 39 8.81 31.83 6.82
N ALA A 40 9.32 31.01 7.74
CA ALA A 40 10.61 31.26 8.39
C ALA A 40 11.76 31.36 7.37
N TYR A 41 11.79 30.43 6.40
CA TYR A 41 12.81 30.46 5.36
C TYR A 41 12.62 31.64 4.40
N ALA A 42 11.39 31.90 3.95
CA ALA A 42 11.12 32.98 3.01
C ALA A 42 11.38 34.39 3.59
N LYS A 43 11.12 34.60 4.88
CA LYS A 43 11.28 35.92 5.52
C LYS A 43 12.65 36.15 6.13
N ALA A 44 13.30 35.10 6.66
CA ALA A 44 14.50 35.25 7.48
C ALA A 44 15.62 34.28 7.10
N GLY A 45 15.47 33.46 6.05
CA GLY A 45 16.43 32.40 5.71
C GLY A 45 16.54 31.30 6.78
N ALA A 46 15.69 31.33 7.81
CA ALA A 46 15.78 30.44 8.96
C ALA A 46 15.27 29.04 8.63
N THR A 47 16.02 28.02 9.04
CA THR A 47 15.64 26.62 8.85
C THR A 47 15.01 26.06 10.13
N ILE A 48 13.70 25.86 10.10
CA ILE A 48 12.95 25.22 11.18
C ILE A 48 13.02 23.69 11.06
N ARG A 49 13.52 23.03 12.10
CA ARG A 49 13.75 21.59 12.17
C ARG A 49 12.57 20.88 12.83
N TYR A 50 12.57 19.55 12.74
CA TYR A 50 11.59 18.71 13.45
C TYR A 50 11.62 18.92 14.97
N GLY A 51 12.81 19.09 15.56
CA GLY A 51 12.99 19.26 17.00
C GLY A 51 12.23 20.47 17.52
N ASP A 52 12.41 21.62 16.86
CA ASP A 52 11.76 22.89 17.20
C ASP A 52 10.23 22.75 17.23
N GLN A 53 9.65 22.24 16.14
CA GLN A 53 8.20 22.04 16.04
C GLN A 53 7.67 20.96 16.98
N SER A 54 8.48 19.95 17.30
CA SER A 54 8.09 18.93 18.27
C SER A 54 8.10 19.47 19.70
N ALA A 55 8.96 20.45 20.02
CA ALA A 55 8.99 21.08 21.34
C ALA A 55 7.75 21.97 21.54
N GLU A 56 7.32 22.67 20.49
CA GLU A 56 6.10 23.50 20.49
C GLU A 56 4.81 22.72 20.79
N LEU A 57 4.78 21.40 20.51
CA LEU A 57 3.60 20.56 20.76
C LEU A 57 3.12 20.62 22.21
N LYS A 58 4.01 20.87 23.19
CA LYS A 58 3.60 21.02 24.59
C LYS A 58 2.65 22.21 24.76
N HIS A 59 3.01 23.35 24.17
CA HIS A 59 2.24 24.59 24.23
C HIS A 59 0.96 24.49 23.39
N ILE A 60 1.08 24.04 22.13
CA ILE A 60 -0.08 23.86 21.23
C ILE A 60 -1.18 23.01 21.87
N ARG A 61 -0.79 21.94 22.58
CA ARG A 61 -1.74 21.04 23.24
C ARG A 61 -2.33 21.62 24.52
N ALA A 62 -1.59 22.46 25.24
CA ALA A 62 -2.07 23.14 26.44
C ALA A 62 -3.07 24.24 26.08
N ASP A 63 -2.82 24.96 24.99
CA ASP A 63 -3.68 26.06 24.52
C ASP A 63 -4.99 25.56 23.88
N ASP A 64 -5.00 24.33 23.35
CA ASP A 64 -6.20 23.70 22.79
C ASP A 64 -6.45 22.29 23.39
N PRO A 65 -6.91 22.18 24.65
CA PRO A 65 -7.15 20.89 25.30
C PRO A 65 -8.23 20.04 24.60
N GLY A 66 -9.22 20.69 24.00
CA GLY A 66 -10.38 20.05 23.35
C GLY A 66 -10.10 19.53 21.93
N GLY A 67 -9.18 20.18 21.20
CA GLY A 67 -8.70 19.77 19.88
C GLY A 67 -7.36 19.06 19.97
N GLN A 68 -6.25 19.77 19.75
CA GLN A 68 -4.90 19.17 19.68
C GLN A 68 -4.51 18.42 20.97
N GLY A 69 -4.87 18.93 22.15
CA GLY A 69 -4.54 18.32 23.45
C GLY A 69 -5.20 16.97 23.68
N ARG A 70 -6.37 16.73 23.07
CA ARG A 70 -7.13 15.48 23.17
C ARG A 70 -6.38 14.28 22.57
N TRP A 71 -5.51 14.51 21.60
CA TRP A 71 -4.82 13.44 20.88
C TRP A 71 -3.49 13.04 21.53
N SER A 72 -2.98 11.88 21.12
CA SER A 72 -1.70 11.37 21.58
C SER A 72 -0.55 12.27 21.15
N PHE A 73 0.32 12.62 22.09
CA PHE A 73 1.52 13.40 21.81
C PHE A 73 2.41 12.72 20.77
N SER A 74 2.62 11.40 20.90
CA SER A 74 3.51 10.66 20.00
C SER A 74 2.93 10.47 18.60
N SER A 75 1.60 10.45 18.44
CA SER A 75 0.98 10.46 17.10
C SER A 75 1.13 11.82 16.41
N GLN A 76 1.07 12.92 17.16
CA GLN A 76 1.34 14.27 16.64
C GLN A 76 2.82 14.42 16.26
N GLN A 77 3.74 13.91 17.07
CA GLN A 77 5.15 13.82 16.69
C GLN A 77 5.35 12.99 15.41
N ALA A 78 4.67 11.86 15.25
CA ALA A 78 4.72 11.07 14.02
C ALA A 78 4.18 11.86 12.80
N THR A 79 3.26 12.79 13.01
CA THR A 79 2.75 13.69 11.97
C THR A 79 3.79 14.73 11.55
N LEU A 80 4.52 15.31 12.50
CA LEU A 80 5.65 16.18 12.21
C LEU A 80 6.80 15.43 11.53
N ARG A 81 7.10 14.19 11.96
CA ARG A 81 8.09 13.31 11.28
C ARG A 81 7.68 13.00 9.84
N ARG A 82 6.39 12.90 9.55
CA ARG A 82 5.88 12.74 8.17
C ARG A 82 6.21 13.95 7.30
N LEU A 83 6.09 15.17 7.84
CA LEU A 83 6.52 16.38 7.16
C LEU A 83 8.03 16.40 6.95
N ASP A 84 8.78 16.06 8.01
CA ASP A 84 10.24 16.03 7.98
C ASP A 84 10.78 15.05 6.93
N LYS A 85 10.20 13.85 6.85
CA LYS A 85 10.52 12.87 5.80
C LYS A 85 10.28 13.43 4.40
N ALA A 86 9.24 14.24 4.19
CA ALA A 86 8.98 14.86 2.90
C ALA A 86 10.04 15.90 2.54
N PHE A 87 10.48 16.73 3.49
CA PHE A 87 11.58 17.67 3.30
C PHE A 87 12.91 16.96 3.04
N ARG A 88 13.25 15.93 3.81
CA ARG A 88 14.46 15.11 3.55
C ARG A 88 14.46 14.57 2.13
N ALA A 89 13.34 13.97 1.71
CA ALA A 89 13.22 13.43 0.36
C ALA A 89 13.29 14.50 -0.74
N PHE A 90 12.86 15.74 -0.45
CA PHE A 90 13.05 16.88 -1.35
C PHE A 90 14.55 17.22 -1.48
N PHE A 91 15.24 17.47 -0.38
CA PHE A 91 16.67 17.83 -0.39
C PHE A 91 17.57 16.71 -0.93
N THR A 92 17.26 15.43 -0.66
CA THR A 92 17.98 14.30 -1.25
C THR A 92 17.88 14.29 -2.78
N ARG A 93 16.75 14.71 -3.36
CA ARG A 93 16.60 14.80 -4.83
C ARG A 93 17.36 15.99 -5.40
N VAL A 94 17.29 17.14 -4.72
CA VAL A 94 18.07 18.34 -5.08
C VAL A 94 19.56 18.01 -5.12
N LYS A 95 20.10 17.42 -4.06
CA LYS A 95 21.52 17.02 -3.98
C LYS A 95 21.92 16.03 -5.08
N ALA A 96 21.00 15.16 -5.49
CA ALA A 96 21.25 14.17 -6.54
C ALA A 96 20.98 14.69 -7.97
N GLY A 97 20.72 15.99 -8.17
CA GLY A 97 20.41 16.55 -9.49
C GLY A 97 19.12 16.02 -10.14
N ARG A 98 18.22 15.39 -9.35
CA ARG A 98 16.95 14.84 -9.85
C ARG A 98 15.81 15.82 -9.65
N THR A 99 14.79 15.75 -10.51
CA THR A 99 13.56 16.57 -10.38
C THR A 99 12.94 16.43 -8.98
N PRO A 100 12.98 17.48 -8.14
CA PRO A 100 12.54 17.39 -6.76
C PRO A 100 11.04 17.74 -6.64
N GLY A 101 10.35 17.08 -5.71
CA GLY A 101 8.96 17.40 -5.37
C GLY A 101 8.89 18.08 -4.00
N PHE A 102 8.49 19.36 -3.96
CA PHE A 102 8.38 20.10 -2.70
C PHE A 102 7.16 19.64 -1.86
N PRO A 103 7.25 19.61 -0.51
CA PRO A 103 6.11 19.30 0.34
C PRO A 103 4.91 20.23 0.11
N ARG A 104 3.71 19.66 0.01
CA ARG A 104 2.46 20.41 -0.27
C ARG A 104 1.47 20.33 0.88
N PHE A 105 0.74 21.43 1.07
CA PHE A 105 -0.43 21.49 1.95
C PHE A 105 -1.42 20.37 1.61
N LYS A 106 -2.03 19.83 2.66
CA LYS A 106 -3.04 18.77 2.57
C LYS A 106 -4.41 19.41 2.65
N GLY A 107 -5.16 19.36 1.54
CA GLY A 107 -6.56 19.77 1.53
C GLY A 107 -7.44 18.85 2.39
N ARG A 108 -8.65 19.31 2.74
CA ARG A 108 -9.62 18.50 3.50
C ARG A 108 -9.88 17.17 2.79
N GLY A 109 -9.92 16.08 3.55
CA GLY A 109 -10.07 14.72 3.02
C GLY A 109 -8.84 14.14 2.29
N ARG A 110 -7.73 14.89 2.18
CA ARG A 110 -6.44 14.41 1.61
C ARG A 110 -5.42 14.01 2.69
N PHE A 111 -5.86 13.94 3.95
CA PHE A 111 -5.10 13.42 5.09
C PHE A 111 -5.86 12.22 5.66
N GLY A 112 -5.55 11.02 5.15
CA GLY A 112 -6.34 9.82 5.42
C GLY A 112 -5.73 8.85 6.42
N THR A 113 -4.63 9.21 7.10
CA THR A 113 -3.94 8.27 8.01
C THR A 113 -3.26 9.00 9.16
N VAL A 114 -3.48 8.52 10.39
CA VAL A 114 -2.71 8.84 11.59
C VAL A 114 -1.92 7.61 12.02
N ILE A 115 -0.71 7.83 12.55
CA ILE A 115 0.21 6.78 12.98
C ILE A 115 0.50 7.01 14.46
N TRP A 116 0.37 5.96 15.26
CA TRP A 116 0.90 5.86 16.62
C TRP A 116 2.18 5.02 16.56
N PRO A 117 3.35 5.61 16.85
CA PRO A 117 4.63 4.97 16.60
C PRO A 117 4.91 3.77 17.50
N LYS A 118 4.25 3.69 18.65
CA LYS A 118 4.45 2.67 19.69
C LYS A 118 3.12 2.19 20.25
N ASP A 119 2.93 0.87 20.33
CA ASP A 119 1.80 0.27 21.05
C ASP A 119 1.92 0.52 22.57
N GLY A 120 0.81 0.84 23.22
CA GLY A 120 0.76 1.25 24.62
C GLY A 120 0.92 2.76 24.85
N ASP A 121 1.33 3.53 23.84
CA ASP A 121 1.49 4.98 23.93
C ASP A 121 0.40 5.70 23.12
N GLY A 122 -0.61 6.22 23.81
CA GLY A 122 -1.78 6.86 23.20
C GLY A 122 -2.66 5.93 22.35
N CYS A 123 -2.28 4.65 22.23
CA CYS A 123 -3.02 3.59 21.57
C CYS A 123 -2.74 2.26 22.28
N ARG A 124 -3.62 1.27 22.10
CA ARG A 124 -3.38 -0.11 22.56
C ARG A 124 -4.06 -1.12 21.64
N TRP A 125 -3.29 -2.03 21.04
CA TRP A 125 -3.84 -3.20 20.36
C TRP A 125 -4.40 -4.20 21.38
N ASP A 126 -5.46 -4.90 20.98
CA ASP A 126 -6.18 -5.87 21.81
C ASP A 126 -6.46 -5.36 23.23
N SER A 127 -7.04 -4.17 23.28
CA SER A 127 -7.23 -3.41 24.51
C SER A 127 -8.24 -3.99 25.50
N GLN A 128 -8.94 -5.06 25.12
CA GLN A 128 -9.89 -5.80 25.94
C GLN A 128 -9.73 -7.30 25.63
N PRO A 129 -8.61 -7.92 26.05
CA PRO A 129 -8.27 -9.29 25.64
C PRO A 129 -9.27 -10.32 26.20
N GLU A 130 -9.87 -10.05 27.36
CA GLU A 130 -10.88 -10.89 28.00
C GLU A 130 -12.26 -10.83 27.32
N HIS A 131 -12.46 -9.95 26.33
CA HIS A 131 -13.76 -9.84 25.69
C HIS A 131 -14.02 -11.10 24.84
N PRO A 132 -15.12 -11.85 25.09
CA PRO A 132 -15.26 -13.23 24.63
C PRO A 132 -15.31 -13.38 23.11
N THR A 133 -15.81 -12.37 22.40
CA THR A 133 -16.13 -12.48 20.95
C THR A 133 -15.59 -11.36 20.08
N ALA A 134 -14.88 -10.37 20.64
CA ALA A 134 -14.51 -9.18 19.89
C ALA A 134 -13.15 -8.64 20.30
N THR A 135 -12.37 -8.23 19.30
CA THR A 135 -11.10 -7.53 19.49
C THR A 135 -11.32 -6.03 19.41
N TYR A 136 -10.64 -5.27 20.26
CA TYR A 136 -10.72 -3.80 20.29
C TYR A 136 -9.34 -3.17 20.18
N VAL A 137 -9.24 -2.07 19.44
CA VAL A 137 -8.10 -1.15 19.51
C VAL A 137 -8.51 0.08 20.31
N ARG A 138 -7.73 0.44 21.34
CA ARG A 138 -7.93 1.69 22.08
C ARG A 138 -7.12 2.80 21.41
N LEU A 139 -7.72 3.96 21.25
CA LEU A 139 -7.06 5.16 20.73
C LEU A 139 -7.41 6.34 21.65
N GLN A 140 -6.40 7.09 22.09
CA GLN A 140 -6.58 8.28 22.92
C GLN A 140 -7.50 9.28 22.20
N GLY A 141 -8.47 9.82 22.94
CA GLY A 141 -9.48 10.72 22.40
C GLY A 141 -10.63 10.05 21.65
N VAL A 142 -10.55 8.75 21.31
CA VAL A 142 -11.63 8.01 20.60
C VAL A 142 -12.23 6.89 21.46
N GLY A 143 -11.42 6.22 22.28
CA GLY A 143 -11.82 5.07 23.10
C GLY A 143 -11.55 3.72 22.42
N HIS A 144 -12.27 2.68 22.85
CA HIS A 144 -12.13 1.31 22.35
C HIS A 144 -12.98 1.10 21.10
N VAL A 145 -12.33 0.92 19.94
CA VAL A 145 -12.99 0.72 18.65
C VAL A 145 -12.95 -0.76 18.30
N ARG A 146 -14.12 -1.34 18.02
CA ARG A 146 -14.23 -2.75 17.63
C ARG A 146 -13.49 -3.01 16.31
N VAL A 147 -12.74 -4.10 16.26
CA VAL A 147 -11.97 -4.55 15.11
C VAL A 147 -12.60 -5.82 14.55
N HIS A 148 -12.85 -5.85 13.25
CA HIS A 148 -13.21 -7.09 12.56
C HIS A 148 -11.93 -7.86 12.24
N ARG A 149 -11.52 -8.71 13.19
CA ARG A 149 -10.31 -9.54 13.11
C ARG A 149 -10.63 -10.87 12.42
N HIS A 150 -10.26 -11.00 11.14
CA HIS A 150 -10.48 -12.22 10.34
C HIS A 150 -9.28 -13.18 10.30
N ARG A 151 -8.19 -12.86 11.01
CA ARG A 151 -6.98 -13.69 11.15
C ARG A 151 -6.20 -13.29 12.40
N PRO A 152 -5.44 -14.21 13.03
CA PRO A 152 -4.60 -13.87 14.17
C PRO A 152 -3.48 -12.90 13.78
N VAL A 153 -3.09 -12.06 14.74
CA VAL A 153 -1.91 -11.21 14.64
C VAL A 153 -0.76 -11.97 15.26
N ARG A 154 0.33 -12.14 14.51
CA ARG A 154 1.55 -12.80 14.98
C ARG A 154 2.67 -11.79 15.16
N GLY A 155 3.60 -12.10 16.04
CA GLY A 155 4.71 -11.22 16.39
C GLY A 155 4.28 -10.04 17.25
N LYS A 156 5.22 -9.12 17.49
CA LYS A 156 5.04 -7.97 18.38
C LYS A 156 4.50 -6.77 17.62
N VAL A 157 3.36 -6.23 18.03
CA VAL A 157 2.82 -4.99 17.45
C VAL A 157 3.74 -3.82 17.83
N LYS A 158 4.31 -3.16 16.82
CA LYS A 158 5.22 -2.02 17.01
C LYS A 158 4.52 -0.70 16.78
N THR A 159 3.77 -0.61 15.70
CA THR A 159 3.16 0.64 15.24
C THR A 159 1.72 0.35 14.87
N ILE A 160 0.81 1.22 15.34
CA ILE A 160 -0.61 1.18 15.01
C ILE A 160 -0.92 2.37 14.13
N SER A 161 -1.54 2.16 12.97
CA SER A 161 -2.02 3.25 12.13
C SER A 161 -3.51 3.11 11.91
N VAL A 162 -4.22 4.24 11.90
CA VAL A 162 -5.63 4.27 11.54
C VAL A 162 -5.78 4.99 10.23
N LYS A 163 -6.42 4.32 9.27
CA LYS A 163 -6.57 4.77 7.89
C LYS A 163 -8.05 4.87 7.52
N ARG A 164 -8.41 5.96 6.85
CA ARG A 164 -9.73 6.13 6.22
C ARG A 164 -9.63 5.89 4.71
N GLU A 165 -10.44 4.97 4.21
CA GLU A 165 -10.67 4.79 2.76
C GLU A 165 -12.15 4.96 2.47
N GLY A 166 -12.53 6.12 1.92
CA GLY A 166 -13.94 6.48 1.70
C GLY A 166 -14.70 6.58 3.03
N SER A 167 -15.72 5.74 3.20
CA SER A 167 -16.50 5.62 4.43
C SER A 167 -15.95 4.59 5.42
N ARG A 168 -14.96 3.79 5.02
CA ARG A 168 -14.43 2.70 5.84
C ARG A 168 -13.19 3.14 6.60
N TRP A 169 -13.07 2.62 7.82
CA TRP A 169 -11.94 2.81 8.71
C TRP A 169 -11.18 1.51 8.85
N TYR A 170 -9.86 1.59 8.84
CA TYR A 170 -8.97 0.45 8.96
C TYR A 170 -7.94 0.71 10.03
N VAL A 171 -7.59 -0.33 10.78
CA VAL A 171 -6.38 -0.36 11.60
C VAL A 171 -5.32 -1.15 10.85
N VAL A 172 -4.11 -0.62 10.82
CA VAL A 172 -2.93 -1.26 10.24
C VAL A 172 -1.92 -1.45 11.37
N LEU A 173 -1.57 -2.70 11.64
CA LEU A 173 -0.61 -3.10 12.66
C LEU A 173 0.68 -3.49 11.97
N SER A 174 1.75 -2.74 12.19
CA SER A 174 3.09 -3.18 11.81
C SER A 174 3.64 -4.04 12.93
N CYS A 175 3.92 -5.31 12.64
CA CYS A 175 4.41 -6.29 13.59
C CYS A 175 5.83 -6.71 13.24
N ASP A 176 6.71 -6.71 14.23
CA ASP A 176 8.05 -7.30 14.14
C ASP A 176 8.01 -8.74 14.69
N GLU A 177 9.13 -9.47 14.57
CA GLU A 177 9.28 -10.83 15.14
C GLU A 177 8.20 -11.82 14.66
N VAL A 178 7.67 -11.60 13.44
CA VAL A 178 6.71 -12.56 12.87
C VAL A 178 7.47 -13.81 12.42
N PRO A 179 7.10 -15.02 12.88
CA PRO A 179 7.77 -16.25 12.50
C PRO A 179 7.68 -16.48 10.99
N ALA A 180 8.84 -16.66 10.34
CA ALA A 180 8.88 -17.13 8.96
C ALA A 180 8.51 -18.63 8.99
N GLN A 181 7.32 -18.96 8.48
CA GLN A 181 6.97 -20.35 8.21
C GLN A 181 7.51 -20.68 6.81
N SER A 182 8.78 -21.07 6.73
CA SER A 182 9.33 -21.68 5.53
C SER A 182 8.63 -23.02 5.32
N LEU A 183 7.98 -23.18 4.18
CA LEU A 183 7.50 -24.49 3.77
C LEU A 183 8.71 -25.37 3.40
N PRO A 184 8.63 -26.70 3.58
CA PRO A 184 9.68 -27.60 3.12
C PRO A 184 10.00 -27.33 1.64
N ALA A 185 11.29 -27.36 1.31
CA ALA A 185 11.73 -27.25 -0.07
C ALA A 185 11.16 -28.43 -0.86
N THR A 186 10.44 -28.14 -1.95
CA THR A 186 9.87 -29.16 -2.81
C THR A 186 10.85 -29.65 -3.89
N GLY A 187 12.03 -29.03 -4.01
CA GLY A 187 12.96 -29.22 -5.12
C GLY A 187 12.48 -28.64 -6.45
N ALA A 188 11.15 -28.52 -6.64
CA ALA A 188 10.54 -27.94 -7.82
C ALA A 188 10.85 -26.44 -7.98
N ALA A 189 11.16 -26.04 -9.21
CA ALA A 189 11.29 -24.65 -9.62
C ALA A 189 10.42 -24.42 -10.87
N ALA A 190 9.76 -23.26 -10.92
CA ALA A 190 8.94 -22.88 -12.06
C ALA A 190 9.24 -21.43 -12.44
N GLY A 191 9.43 -21.18 -13.73
CA GLY A 191 9.47 -19.82 -14.26
C GLY A 191 8.05 -19.29 -14.37
N ILE A 192 7.85 -18.02 -13.99
CA ILE A 192 6.53 -17.38 -13.95
C ILE A 192 6.57 -16.18 -14.91
N ASP A 193 5.86 -16.29 -16.03
CA ASP A 193 5.58 -15.17 -16.92
C ASP A 193 4.23 -14.53 -16.55
N LEU A 194 4.20 -13.20 -16.42
CA LEU A 194 3.01 -12.45 -16.02
C LEU A 194 2.40 -11.72 -17.22
N GLY A 195 1.14 -12.00 -17.52
CA GLY A 195 0.48 -11.49 -18.72
C GLY A 195 -0.86 -10.78 -18.48
N VAL A 196 -1.39 -10.20 -19.56
CA VAL A 196 -2.75 -9.62 -19.58
C VAL A 196 -3.80 -10.63 -20.04
N ALA A 197 -3.43 -11.59 -20.89
CA ALA A 197 -4.29 -12.67 -21.35
C ALA A 197 -4.50 -13.71 -20.22
N SER A 198 -3.40 -14.35 -19.81
CA SER A 198 -3.27 -15.14 -18.59
C SER A 198 -2.52 -14.33 -17.55
N LEU A 199 -2.94 -14.39 -16.28
CA LEU A 199 -2.25 -13.67 -15.21
C LEU A 199 -0.88 -14.26 -14.93
N VAL A 200 -0.78 -15.58 -14.93
CA VAL A 200 0.45 -16.35 -14.77
C VAL A 200 0.48 -17.42 -15.84
N THR A 201 1.62 -17.55 -16.50
CA THR A 201 2.00 -18.72 -17.29
C THR A 201 3.25 -19.32 -16.67
N THR A 202 3.22 -20.61 -16.39
CA THR A 202 4.35 -21.33 -15.79
C THR A 202 5.16 -22.08 -16.83
N SER A 203 6.44 -22.32 -16.55
CA SER A 203 7.36 -23.02 -17.46
C SER A 203 6.98 -24.48 -17.75
N ASP A 204 6.12 -25.07 -16.92
CA ASP A 204 5.52 -26.41 -17.12
C ASP A 204 4.24 -26.38 -17.98
N GLY A 205 3.88 -25.22 -18.55
CA GLY A 205 2.71 -25.05 -19.41
C GLY A 205 1.41 -24.73 -18.67
N GLY A 206 1.46 -24.59 -17.34
CA GLY A 206 0.30 -24.14 -16.57
C GLY A 206 -0.10 -22.70 -16.90
N HIS A 207 -1.40 -22.44 -16.97
CA HIS A 207 -1.95 -21.10 -17.18
C HIS A 207 -2.98 -20.76 -16.10
N LEU A 208 -2.71 -19.70 -15.34
CA LEU A 208 -3.69 -19.10 -14.44
C LEU A 208 -4.39 -17.94 -15.13
N GLY A 209 -5.69 -18.07 -15.35
CA GLY A 209 -6.49 -17.04 -15.99
C GLY A 209 -6.47 -15.71 -15.23
N ASN A 210 -6.53 -14.60 -15.98
CA ASN A 210 -6.67 -13.28 -15.37
C ASN A 210 -8.10 -13.06 -14.85
N PRO A 211 -8.32 -12.83 -13.55
CA PRO A 211 -9.66 -12.64 -13.00
C PRO A 211 -10.39 -11.41 -13.56
N ARG A 212 -9.68 -10.50 -14.25
CA ARG A 212 -10.21 -9.33 -14.95
C ARG A 212 -11.26 -8.54 -14.15
N HIS A 213 -11.02 -8.37 -12.84
CA HIS A 213 -11.96 -7.73 -11.90
C HIS A 213 -12.50 -6.37 -12.37
N LEU A 214 -11.67 -5.60 -13.09
CA LEU A 214 -12.09 -4.31 -13.67
C LEU A 214 -13.08 -4.51 -14.81
N ALA A 215 -12.82 -5.44 -15.73
CA ALA A 215 -13.72 -5.75 -16.85
C ALA A 215 -15.06 -6.28 -16.32
N ALA A 216 -15.03 -7.17 -15.33
CA ALA A 216 -16.23 -7.68 -14.66
C ALA A 216 -17.08 -6.59 -13.97
N SER A 217 -16.48 -5.43 -13.67
CA SER A 217 -17.16 -4.28 -13.06
C SER A 217 -17.38 -3.12 -14.05
N ALA A 218 -17.04 -3.28 -15.33
CA ALA A 218 -16.97 -2.19 -16.30
C ALA A 218 -18.35 -1.55 -16.52
N ASP A 219 -19.39 -2.33 -16.79
CA ASP A 219 -20.73 -1.81 -17.05
C ASP A 219 -21.30 -1.06 -15.85
N ARG A 220 -21.11 -1.60 -14.64
CA ARG A 220 -21.53 -0.96 -13.39
C ARG A 220 -20.79 0.35 -13.16
N LEU A 221 -19.49 0.40 -13.45
CA LEU A 221 -18.67 1.61 -13.36
C LEU A 221 -19.11 2.64 -14.39
N ALA A 222 -19.28 2.25 -15.66
CA ALA A 222 -19.70 3.11 -16.75
C ALA A 222 -21.09 3.72 -16.47
N ALA A 223 -22.04 2.91 -15.98
CA ALA A 223 -23.36 3.39 -15.57
C ALA A 223 -23.27 4.41 -14.42
N ALA A 224 -22.47 4.14 -13.40
CA ALA A 224 -22.28 5.06 -12.28
C ALA A 224 -21.57 6.37 -12.69
N GLN A 225 -20.61 6.30 -13.62
CA GLN A 225 -19.92 7.46 -14.18
C GLN A 225 -20.85 8.31 -15.04
N ARG A 226 -21.69 7.70 -15.89
CA ARG A 226 -22.73 8.39 -16.66
C ARG A 226 -23.75 9.09 -15.75
N ASP A 227 -24.19 8.43 -14.69
CA ASP A 227 -25.08 9.04 -13.68
C ASP A 227 -24.41 10.26 -13.02
N LEU A 228 -23.14 10.13 -12.63
CA LEU A 228 -22.35 11.22 -12.04
C LEU A 228 -22.22 12.43 -12.98
N ALA A 229 -21.92 12.19 -14.26
CA ALA A 229 -21.74 13.24 -15.26
C ALA A 229 -22.99 14.14 -15.40
N ARG A 230 -24.18 13.55 -15.27
CA ARG A 230 -25.46 14.27 -15.34
C ARG A 230 -25.80 15.07 -14.07
N LYS A 231 -25.07 14.91 -12.96
CA LYS A 231 -25.41 15.61 -11.71
C LYS A 231 -24.79 17.01 -11.65
N LYS A 232 -25.60 18.01 -11.31
CA LYS A 232 -25.18 19.39 -11.05
C LYS A 232 -23.99 19.45 -10.07
N ARG A 233 -22.93 20.17 -10.44
CA ARG A 233 -21.74 20.40 -9.61
C ARG A 233 -22.15 20.99 -8.25
N GLY A 234 -21.51 20.54 -7.17
CA GLY A 234 -21.81 20.97 -5.80
C GLY A 234 -23.05 20.33 -5.14
N SER A 235 -23.99 19.77 -5.91
CA SER A 235 -25.25 19.23 -5.36
C SER A 235 -25.03 18.04 -4.40
N LYS A 236 -25.95 17.88 -3.43
CA LYS A 236 -26.00 16.70 -2.54
C LYS A 236 -26.10 15.39 -3.35
N ARG A 237 -26.87 15.39 -4.44
CA ARG A 237 -27.02 14.23 -5.36
C ARG A 237 -25.70 13.87 -6.04
N ARG A 238 -24.94 14.87 -6.53
CA ARG A 238 -23.60 14.63 -7.10
C ARG A 238 -22.65 14.02 -6.07
N ARG A 239 -22.66 14.50 -4.82
CA ARG A 239 -21.84 13.92 -3.74
C ARG A 239 -22.13 12.44 -3.52
N LYS A 240 -23.41 12.03 -3.54
CA LYS A 240 -23.80 10.61 -3.48
C LYS A 240 -23.30 9.82 -4.70
N ALA A 241 -23.41 10.36 -5.91
CA ALA A 241 -22.93 9.71 -7.12
C ALA A 241 -21.39 9.53 -7.13
N VAL A 242 -20.63 10.54 -6.68
CA VAL A 242 -19.17 10.43 -6.50
C VAL A 242 -18.83 9.30 -5.52
N ALA A 243 -19.54 9.23 -4.39
CA ALA A 243 -19.31 8.18 -3.39
C ALA A 243 -19.58 6.78 -3.96
N ARG A 244 -20.61 6.62 -4.80
CA ARG A 244 -20.92 5.35 -5.49
C ARG A 244 -19.79 4.92 -6.43
N VAL A 245 -19.31 5.83 -7.28
CA VAL A 245 -18.18 5.55 -8.20
C VAL A 245 -16.93 5.16 -7.40
N ALA A 246 -16.60 5.91 -6.34
CA ALA A 246 -15.47 5.61 -5.47
C ALA A 246 -15.61 4.22 -4.79
N ALA A 247 -16.81 3.85 -4.37
CA ALA A 247 -17.07 2.55 -3.75
C ALA A 247 -16.83 1.38 -4.71
N LEU A 248 -17.27 1.51 -5.97
CA LEU A 248 -17.04 0.51 -7.02
C LEU A 248 -15.55 0.34 -7.30
N HIS A 249 -14.81 1.43 -7.53
CA HIS A 249 -13.35 1.36 -7.69
C HIS A 249 -12.65 0.75 -6.48
N ALA A 250 -13.10 1.07 -5.26
CA ALA A 250 -12.55 0.49 -4.06
C ALA A 250 -12.79 -1.02 -3.96
N THR A 251 -13.93 -1.53 -4.47
CA THR A 251 -14.19 -2.98 -4.55
C THR A 251 -13.23 -3.66 -5.51
N VAL A 252 -13.08 -3.15 -6.73
CA VAL A 252 -12.13 -3.69 -7.72
C VAL A 252 -10.71 -3.70 -7.16
N ARG A 253 -10.29 -2.61 -6.50
CA ARG A 253 -8.98 -2.52 -5.85
C ARG A 253 -8.81 -3.60 -4.76
N ARG A 254 -9.83 -3.82 -3.92
CA ARG A 254 -9.77 -4.83 -2.86
C ARG A 254 -9.69 -6.25 -3.43
N GLN A 255 -10.44 -6.56 -4.47
CA GLN A 255 -10.37 -7.87 -5.14
C GLN A 255 -8.97 -8.14 -5.70
N ARG A 256 -8.38 -7.14 -6.38
CA ARG A 256 -6.99 -7.22 -6.87
C ARG A 256 -5.98 -7.45 -5.74
N LEU A 257 -6.11 -6.73 -4.63
CA LEU A 257 -5.22 -6.89 -3.47
C LEU A 257 -5.40 -8.23 -2.76
N ASP A 258 -6.64 -8.74 -2.66
CA ASP A 258 -6.92 -10.05 -2.08
C ASP A 258 -6.26 -11.16 -2.88
N HIS A 259 -6.37 -11.11 -4.21
CA HIS A 259 -5.72 -12.05 -5.11
C HIS A 259 -4.19 -12.03 -4.93
N ALA A 260 -3.57 -10.83 -4.93
CA ALA A 260 -2.13 -10.68 -4.75
C ALA A 260 -1.65 -11.20 -3.37
N HIS A 261 -2.37 -10.89 -2.29
CA HIS A 261 -1.99 -11.37 -0.96
C HIS A 261 -2.10 -12.89 -0.82
N LYS A 262 -3.10 -13.52 -1.46
CA LYS A 262 -3.21 -14.99 -1.46
C LYS A 262 -2.03 -15.63 -2.17
N ALA A 263 -1.61 -15.07 -3.31
CA ALA A 263 -0.41 -15.51 -4.01
C ALA A 263 0.85 -15.36 -3.15
N GLU A 264 1.06 -14.20 -2.53
CA GLU A 264 2.20 -13.95 -1.62
C GLU A 264 2.19 -14.91 -0.41
N SER A 265 1.00 -15.22 0.14
CA SER A 265 0.88 -16.10 1.30
C SER A 265 1.30 -17.55 1.06
N ALA A 266 1.47 -17.97 -0.19
CA ALA A 266 1.97 -19.30 -0.54
C ALA A 266 3.44 -19.53 -0.11
N GLY A 267 4.16 -18.48 0.34
CA GLY A 267 5.41 -18.63 1.09
C GLY A 267 6.55 -19.29 0.31
N ARG A 268 6.55 -19.15 -1.02
CA ARG A 268 7.59 -19.65 -1.90
C ARG A 268 8.71 -18.62 -2.06
N GLU A 269 9.92 -19.11 -2.27
CA GLU A 269 11.04 -18.28 -2.69
C GLU A 269 10.73 -17.64 -4.05
N LEU A 270 10.99 -16.33 -4.18
CA LEU A 270 10.81 -15.58 -5.41
C LEU A 270 12.13 -14.92 -5.81
N ILE A 271 12.67 -15.33 -6.95
CA ILE A 271 13.87 -14.73 -7.55
C ILE A 271 13.39 -13.85 -8.70
N ALA A 272 13.55 -12.53 -8.56
CA ALA A 272 13.24 -11.59 -9.63
C ALA A 272 14.36 -11.62 -10.68
N VAL A 273 13.99 -11.88 -11.94
CA VAL A 273 14.92 -11.86 -13.08
C VAL A 273 14.74 -10.59 -13.91
N ASN A 274 15.77 -10.22 -14.68
CA ASN A 274 15.62 -9.17 -15.70
C ASN A 274 14.70 -9.70 -16.82
N PRO A 275 13.53 -9.07 -17.09
CA PRO A 275 12.60 -9.55 -18.10
C PRO A 275 13.00 -9.18 -19.53
N ALA A 276 14.09 -8.44 -19.73
CA ALA A 276 14.57 -8.10 -21.06
C ALA A 276 14.77 -9.37 -21.90
N ASP A 277 14.24 -9.36 -23.12
CA ASP A 277 14.42 -10.41 -24.12
C ASP A 277 13.89 -11.81 -23.82
N THR A 278 13.32 -12.06 -22.64
CA THR A 278 12.81 -13.40 -22.25
C THR A 278 11.77 -13.95 -23.23
N SER A 279 10.94 -13.09 -23.82
CA SER A 279 9.92 -13.50 -24.81
C SER A 279 10.41 -13.54 -26.28
N ARG A 280 11.65 -13.14 -26.54
CA ARG A 280 12.28 -13.12 -27.87
C ARG A 280 13.37 -14.18 -28.01
N THR A 281 13.99 -14.56 -26.90
CA THR A 281 14.98 -15.64 -26.85
C THR A 281 14.31 -16.99 -27.02
N CYS A 282 14.86 -17.84 -27.88
CA CYS A 282 14.40 -19.21 -28.04
C CYS A 282 14.81 -20.06 -26.83
N ALA A 283 13.83 -20.67 -26.16
CA ALA A 283 14.11 -21.61 -25.08
C ALA A 283 14.81 -22.88 -25.57
N ARG A 284 14.82 -23.20 -26.86
CA ARG A 284 15.54 -24.39 -27.35
C ARG A 284 17.01 -24.13 -27.67
N CYS A 285 17.30 -23.07 -28.42
CA CYS A 285 18.66 -22.81 -28.95
C CYS A 285 19.32 -21.52 -28.45
N GLY A 286 18.62 -20.69 -27.68
CA GLY A 286 19.15 -19.41 -27.19
C GLY A 286 19.17 -18.26 -28.20
N HIS A 287 18.80 -18.50 -29.47
CA HIS A 287 18.73 -17.42 -30.47
C HIS A 287 17.70 -16.36 -30.07
N CYS A 288 18.13 -15.10 -29.96
CA CYS A 288 17.27 -13.97 -29.66
C CYS A 288 17.05 -13.10 -30.89
N ALA A 289 15.80 -13.04 -31.35
CA ALA A 289 15.37 -12.23 -32.47
C ALA A 289 13.96 -11.70 -32.22
N LYS A 290 13.65 -10.51 -32.72
CA LYS A 290 12.32 -9.91 -32.57
C LYS A 290 11.26 -10.73 -33.33
N GLU A 291 11.67 -11.30 -34.45
CA GLU A 291 10.89 -12.08 -35.39
C GLU A 291 10.46 -13.43 -34.81
N ASN A 292 11.12 -13.89 -33.74
CA ASN A 292 10.76 -15.13 -33.07
C ASN A 292 9.35 -15.08 -32.44
N ARG A 293 8.88 -13.89 -32.06
CA ARG A 293 7.55 -13.67 -31.49
C ARG A 293 6.59 -13.21 -32.56
N LEU A 294 5.85 -14.16 -33.15
CA LEU A 294 4.92 -13.92 -34.25
C LEU A 294 3.66 -13.18 -33.79
N THR A 295 3.08 -13.62 -32.67
CA THR A 295 1.88 -13.01 -32.10
C THR A 295 1.96 -12.96 -30.57
N GLN A 296 0.89 -12.53 -29.92
CA GLN A 296 0.81 -12.59 -28.46
C GLN A 296 0.89 -14.03 -27.94
N ALA A 297 0.38 -15.01 -28.70
CA ALA A 297 0.32 -16.42 -28.29
C ALA A 297 1.31 -17.34 -29.03
N ALA A 298 1.77 -16.97 -30.23
CA ALA A 298 2.61 -17.83 -31.07
C ALA A 298 4.08 -17.41 -31.06
N PHE A 299 4.96 -18.39 -30.87
CA PHE A 299 6.41 -18.26 -30.97
C PHE A 299 6.96 -19.28 -31.97
N ARG A 300 7.86 -18.84 -32.86
CA ARG A 300 8.60 -19.71 -33.78
C ARG A 300 10.01 -19.19 -33.94
N CYS A 301 11.01 -19.98 -33.55
CA CYS A 301 12.40 -19.58 -33.67
C CYS A 301 12.84 -19.57 -35.13
N THR A 302 13.41 -18.45 -35.58
CA THR A 302 13.94 -18.29 -36.95
C THR A 302 15.21 -19.10 -37.20
N ALA A 303 15.95 -19.48 -36.16
CA ALA A 303 17.20 -20.24 -36.28
C ALA A 303 17.00 -21.76 -36.23
N CYS A 304 16.21 -22.28 -35.28
CA CYS A 304 16.06 -23.72 -35.07
C CYS A 304 14.66 -24.27 -35.34
N GLY A 305 13.72 -23.43 -35.79
CA GLY A 305 12.35 -23.83 -36.11
C GLY A 305 11.48 -24.21 -34.92
N HIS A 306 11.96 -24.06 -33.67
CA HIS A 306 11.19 -24.42 -32.48
C HIS A 306 9.91 -23.58 -32.35
N GLU A 307 8.78 -24.27 -32.18
CA GLU A 307 7.47 -23.66 -31.99
C GLU A 307 6.96 -23.91 -30.57
N ALA A 308 6.34 -22.89 -30.00
CA ALA A 308 5.75 -22.94 -28.66
C ALA A 308 4.70 -21.84 -28.48
N HIS A 309 3.94 -21.93 -27.39
CA HIS A 309 3.20 -20.77 -26.90
C HIS A 309 4.18 -19.71 -26.40
N ALA A 310 4.02 -18.44 -26.82
CA ALA A 310 4.97 -17.37 -26.55
C ALA A 310 5.21 -17.15 -25.04
N ASP A 311 4.14 -17.17 -24.25
CA ASP A 311 4.25 -17.00 -22.79
C ASP A 311 4.92 -18.22 -22.11
N VAL A 312 4.78 -19.43 -22.67
CA VAL A 312 5.45 -20.64 -22.14
C VAL A 312 6.95 -20.60 -22.45
N ASN A 313 7.32 -20.23 -23.68
CA ASN A 313 8.72 -20.01 -24.05
C ASN A 313 9.37 -18.94 -23.15
N ALA A 314 8.67 -17.82 -22.90
CA ALA A 314 9.12 -16.80 -21.97
C ALA A 314 9.30 -17.33 -20.54
N ALA A 315 8.33 -18.08 -20.02
CA ALA A 315 8.41 -18.69 -18.70
C ALA A 315 9.61 -19.65 -18.56
N ILE A 316 9.93 -20.45 -19.59
CA ILE A 316 11.11 -21.32 -19.59
C ILE A 316 12.42 -20.51 -19.52
N ASN A 317 12.52 -19.41 -20.26
CA ASN A 317 13.68 -18.52 -20.19
C ASN A 317 13.80 -17.84 -18.82
N ILE A 318 12.68 -17.44 -18.21
CA ILE A 318 12.63 -16.89 -16.86
C ILE A 318 13.14 -17.93 -15.84
N LEU A 319 12.71 -19.20 -15.96
CA LEU A 319 13.20 -20.28 -15.10
C LEU A 319 14.72 -20.40 -15.17
N ARG A 320 15.28 -20.45 -16.39
CA ARG A 320 16.73 -20.56 -16.59
C ARG A 320 17.50 -19.41 -15.97
N ALA A 321 17.05 -18.18 -16.19
CA ALA A 321 17.68 -17.00 -15.60
C ALA A 321 17.60 -17.03 -14.06
N GLY A 322 16.48 -17.46 -13.49
CA GLY A 322 16.31 -17.57 -12.04
C GLY A 322 17.20 -18.63 -11.41
N LEU A 323 17.35 -19.79 -12.06
CA LEU A 323 18.24 -20.86 -11.60
C LEU A 323 19.70 -20.42 -11.62
N ALA A 324 20.14 -19.75 -12.70
CA ALA A 324 21.51 -19.22 -12.80
C ALA A 324 21.82 -18.20 -11.70
N LEU A 325 20.88 -17.32 -11.37
CA LEU A 325 21.03 -16.37 -10.25
C LEU A 325 21.11 -17.09 -8.89
N ARG A 326 20.33 -18.18 -8.71
CA ARG A 326 20.36 -18.96 -7.47
C ARG A 326 21.69 -19.67 -7.29
N GLU A 327 22.21 -20.30 -8.35
CA GLU A 327 23.52 -20.96 -8.35
C GLU A 327 24.64 -19.96 -8.05
N ALA A 328 24.62 -18.79 -8.70
CA ALA A 328 25.59 -17.72 -8.44
C ALA A 328 25.56 -17.23 -6.98
N ALA A 329 24.36 -17.14 -6.38
CA ALA A 329 24.20 -16.75 -4.98
C ALA A 329 24.63 -17.84 -3.98
N GLN A 330 24.59 -19.11 -4.37
CA GLN A 330 25.05 -20.24 -3.56
C GLN A 330 26.57 -20.44 -3.62
N ALA A 331 27.20 -19.99 -4.71
CA ALA A 331 28.64 -20.06 -4.92
C ALA A 331 29.42 -18.88 -4.30
N ALA A 332 28.73 -17.85 -3.79
CA ALA A 332 29.29 -16.64 -3.20
C ALA A 332 29.23 -16.67 -1.67
#